data_AF-A0A3D1AKJ5-F1
#
_entry.id   AF-A0A3D1AKJ5-F1
#
_cell.length_a   1.000
_cell.length_b   1.000
_cell.length_c   1.000
_cell.angle_alpha   90.00
_cell.angle_beta   90.00
_cell.angle_gamma   90.00
#
_symmetry.space_group_name_H-M   'P 1'
#
loop_
_entity.id
_entity.type
_entity.pdbx_description
1 polymer ?
#
loop_
_entity_poly.entity_id
_entity_poly.type
_entity_poly.pdbx_seq_one_letter_code
_entity_poly.pdbx_strand_id
1 'polypeptide(L)'
;MTPKQLWTKNQLDYGRDNLPMVCNNATELPTSSQFSDFYSSLDPDPAKRGKQFEHFVKWFLKADPEWSTQVEQVWLWEEWPERWGADCGVDLVFRHKNGEHWAVQAKCYSPDYDITKHDVDKFLSESNRPLIKHRLLIATTDRIGTNAKQVCDAQEKPVIRFQLADFERVALDYPANFAALPQGKRKARPTPYDGQHDHQIEAVAAVAQGLQTADRGQLIMACGTGKTYVTL
;
A
#
# COMPACT_ATOMS: atom_id res chain seq x y z
N MET A 1 56.41 -29.41 16.58
CA MET A 1 57.29 -28.27 16.24
C MET A 1 57.36 -28.17 14.72
N THR A 2 57.10 -26.95 14.20
CA THR A 2 57.23 -26.44 12.81
C THR A 2 56.40 -27.08 11.68
N PRO A 3 56.06 -26.36 10.58
CA PRO A 3 56.37 -24.95 10.24
C PRO A 3 55.15 -24.09 9.81
N LYS A 4 55.22 -22.77 10.04
CA LYS A 4 54.45 -21.78 9.25
C LYS A 4 55.42 -20.99 8.39
N GLN A 5 55.38 -21.21 7.08
CA GLN A 5 55.86 -20.28 6.07
C GLN A 5 54.67 -19.52 5.52
N LEU A 6 54.73 -18.20 5.47
CA LEU A 6 54.11 -17.42 4.39
C LEU A 6 55.00 -16.21 4.09
N TRP A 7 55.36 -16.11 2.82
CA TRP A 7 56.13 -15.04 2.19
C TRP A 7 55.17 -14.02 1.55
N THR A 8 55.65 -12.79 1.45
CA THR A 8 55.07 -11.56 0.88
C THR A 8 54.91 -11.54 -0.65
N LYS A 9 54.00 -10.70 -1.17
CA LYS A 9 54.29 -9.86 -2.36
C LYS A 9 53.38 -8.61 -2.46
N ASN A 10 54.03 -7.50 -2.81
CA ASN A 10 53.52 -6.15 -3.08
C ASN A 10 52.92 -5.99 -4.49
N GLN A 11 52.45 -4.75 -4.77
CA GLN A 11 52.39 -4.02 -6.08
C GLN A 11 51.05 -4.15 -6.85
N LEU A 12 50.34 -3.12 -7.36
CA LEU A 12 50.62 -1.75 -7.91
C LEU A 12 49.33 -0.89 -7.78
N ASP A 13 49.37 0.39 -7.39
CA ASP A 13 49.58 1.63 -8.17
C ASP A 13 48.41 2.04 -9.09
N TYR A 14 47.77 3.19 -8.82
CA TYR A 14 47.10 4.08 -9.80
C TYR A 14 46.87 5.48 -9.21
N GLY A 15 47.78 6.40 -9.55
CA GLY A 15 47.47 7.61 -10.33
C GLY A 15 46.51 8.65 -9.75
N ARG A 16 47.08 9.81 -9.39
CA ARG A 16 46.38 11.11 -9.38
C ARG A 16 46.22 11.57 -10.82
N ASP A 17 45.00 11.84 -11.26
CA ASP A 17 44.73 12.68 -12.42
C ASP A 17 43.65 13.72 -12.07
N ASN A 18 44.01 14.98 -12.31
CA ASN A 18 43.13 16.14 -12.32
C ASN A 18 42.14 16.02 -13.49
N LEU A 19 40.83 16.19 -13.24
CA LEU A 19 39.79 16.57 -14.22
C LEU A 19 38.54 17.08 -13.45
N PRO A 20 37.69 17.91 -14.08
CA PRO A 20 37.29 19.22 -13.60
C PRO A 20 36.08 19.20 -12.66
N MET A 21 35.88 20.32 -11.96
CA MET A 21 34.61 20.72 -11.33
C MET A 21 33.47 20.56 -12.34
N VAL A 22 32.77 19.43 -12.28
CA VAL A 22 31.44 19.30 -12.86
C VAL A 22 30.51 19.86 -11.81
N CYS A 23 29.88 20.98 -12.12
CA CYS A 23 28.78 21.54 -11.36
C CYS A 23 27.78 20.41 -11.13
N ASN A 24 27.61 20.01 -9.87
CA ASN A 24 26.50 19.15 -9.49
C ASN A 24 25.22 19.87 -9.95
N ASN A 25 24.59 19.34 -11.00
CA ASN A 25 23.17 19.56 -11.21
C ASN A 25 22.53 19.20 -9.88
N ALA A 26 21.97 20.20 -9.22
CA ALA A 26 21.07 19.99 -8.11
C ALA A 26 20.09 18.92 -8.59
N THR A 27 20.13 17.76 -7.96
CA THR A 27 19.01 16.83 -7.96
C THR A 27 17.85 17.69 -7.49
N GLU A 28 17.02 18.14 -8.44
CA GLU A 28 15.75 18.77 -8.12
C GLU A 28 15.07 17.83 -7.14
N LEU A 29 14.92 18.28 -5.90
CA LEU A 29 14.03 17.66 -4.95
C LEU A 29 12.69 17.55 -5.70
N PRO A 30 12.05 16.36 -5.74
CA PRO A 30 10.78 16.23 -6.44
C PRO A 30 9.87 17.33 -5.91
N THR A 31 9.47 18.25 -6.80
CA THR A 31 8.45 19.24 -6.49
C THR A 31 7.26 18.46 -5.95
N SER A 32 6.90 18.72 -4.68
CA SER A 32 5.71 18.15 -4.06
C SER A 32 4.55 18.40 -5.02
N SER A 33 4.05 17.32 -5.63
CA SER A 33 3.02 17.45 -6.65
C SER A 33 1.68 17.63 -5.97
N GLN A 34 0.90 18.61 -6.42
CA GLN A 34 -0.37 18.94 -5.81
C GLN A 34 -1.44 17.98 -6.30
N PHE A 35 -2.52 17.82 -5.52
CA PHE A 35 -3.66 17.02 -5.95
C PHE A 35 -4.25 17.48 -7.28
N SER A 36 -4.22 18.79 -7.56
CA SER A 36 -4.67 19.38 -8.83
C SER A 36 -3.90 18.87 -10.05
N ASP A 37 -2.60 18.62 -9.89
CA ASP A 37 -1.75 18.11 -10.97
C ASP A 37 -2.13 16.66 -11.30
N PHE A 38 -2.29 15.85 -10.24
CA PHE A 38 -2.77 14.49 -10.37
C PHE A 38 -4.16 14.45 -11.04
N TYR A 39 -5.11 15.25 -10.55
CA TYR A 39 -6.49 15.29 -11.06
C TYR A 39 -6.54 15.65 -12.56
N SER A 40 -5.72 16.61 -12.98
CA SER A 40 -5.59 17.06 -14.37
C SER A 40 -4.93 16.02 -15.28
N SER A 41 -4.13 15.11 -14.71
CA SER A 41 -3.46 14.03 -15.45
C SER A 41 -4.35 12.82 -15.77
N LEU A 42 -5.55 12.75 -15.16
CA LEU A 42 -6.46 11.63 -15.35
C LEU A 42 -7.03 11.61 -16.78
N ASP A 43 -7.44 10.42 -17.23
CA ASP A 43 -8.02 10.24 -18.56
C ASP A 43 -9.26 11.13 -18.74
N PRO A 44 -9.43 11.81 -19.89
CA PRO A 44 -10.60 12.64 -20.15
C PRO A 44 -11.89 11.83 -20.34
N ASP A 45 -11.80 10.55 -20.69
CA ASP A 45 -12.98 9.67 -20.77
C ASP A 45 -13.56 9.41 -19.37
N PRO A 46 -14.84 9.76 -19.11
CA PRO A 46 -15.40 9.66 -17.76
C PRO A 46 -15.34 8.27 -17.13
N ALA A 47 -15.48 7.21 -17.93
CA ALA A 47 -15.46 5.84 -17.42
C ALA A 47 -14.04 5.41 -17.04
N LYS A 48 -13.05 5.71 -17.88
CA LYS A 48 -11.63 5.47 -17.54
C LYS A 48 -11.19 6.34 -16.38
N ARG A 49 -11.62 7.61 -16.35
CA ARG A 49 -11.33 8.56 -15.27
C ARG A 49 -11.81 8.05 -13.93
N GLY A 50 -13.06 7.58 -13.88
CA GLY A 50 -13.65 6.98 -12.69
C GLY A 50 -12.79 5.83 -12.16
N LYS A 51 -12.47 4.85 -13.03
CA LYS A 51 -11.61 3.71 -12.65
C LYS A 51 -10.22 4.14 -12.17
N GLN A 52 -9.59 5.09 -12.85
CA GLN A 52 -8.29 5.61 -12.40
C GLN A 52 -8.39 6.24 -11.02
N PHE A 53 -9.47 6.96 -10.76
CA PHE A 53 -9.72 7.59 -9.46
C PHE A 53 -10.00 6.56 -8.36
N GLU A 54 -10.73 5.47 -8.65
CA GLU A 54 -10.92 4.37 -7.68
C GLU A 54 -9.58 3.76 -7.24
N HIS A 55 -8.70 3.49 -8.20
CA HIS A 55 -7.36 2.97 -7.94
C HIS A 55 -6.50 3.97 -7.16
N PHE A 56 -6.63 5.27 -7.45
CA PHE A 56 -6.01 6.32 -6.65
C PHE A 56 -6.53 6.32 -5.22
N VAL A 57 -7.85 6.27 -5.01
CA VAL A 57 -8.46 6.24 -3.67
C VAL A 57 -7.96 5.04 -2.87
N LYS A 58 -7.82 3.87 -3.51
CA LYS A 58 -7.23 2.68 -2.87
C LYS A 58 -5.81 2.92 -2.38
N TRP A 59 -4.99 3.62 -3.16
CA TRP A 59 -3.64 4.01 -2.76
C TRP A 59 -3.67 5.07 -1.67
N PHE A 60 -4.49 6.11 -1.84
CA PHE A 60 -4.62 7.24 -0.94
C PHE A 60 -4.97 6.80 0.48
N LEU A 61 -5.94 5.89 0.65
CA LEU A 61 -6.33 5.34 1.96
C LEU A 61 -5.18 4.60 2.69
N LYS A 62 -4.10 4.25 1.99
CA LYS A 62 -2.90 3.63 2.57
C LYS A 62 -1.72 4.58 2.70
N ALA A 63 -1.70 5.65 1.92
CA ALA A 63 -0.61 6.60 1.85
C ALA A 63 -0.85 7.82 2.76
N ASP A 64 -2.11 8.24 2.88
CA ASP A 64 -2.52 9.36 3.72
C ASP A 64 -2.13 9.13 5.19
N PRO A 65 -1.49 10.11 5.86
CA PRO A 65 -1.04 9.95 7.24
C PRO A 65 -2.15 9.61 8.24
N GLU A 66 -3.37 10.11 8.02
CA GLU A 66 -4.50 9.89 8.92
C GLU A 66 -5.18 8.53 8.63
N TRP A 67 -5.59 8.29 7.39
CA TRP A 67 -6.27 7.06 6.99
C TRP A 67 -5.39 5.82 7.15
N SER A 68 -4.09 5.91 6.86
CA SER A 68 -3.16 4.77 7.05
C SER A 68 -3.06 4.30 8.51
N THR A 69 -3.37 5.17 9.48
CA THR A 69 -3.42 4.80 10.89
C THR A 69 -4.68 3.99 11.24
N GLN A 70 -5.74 4.10 10.44
CA GLN A 70 -7.07 3.53 10.68
C GLN A 70 -7.37 2.32 9.78
N VAL A 71 -6.81 2.32 8.57
CA VAL A 71 -7.05 1.32 7.53
C VAL A 71 -6.10 0.14 7.70
N GLU A 72 -6.66 -1.08 7.74
CA GLU A 72 -5.90 -2.32 7.77
C GLU A 72 -5.70 -2.89 6.36
N GLN A 73 -6.79 -2.96 5.59
CA GLN A 73 -6.79 -3.49 4.23
C GLN A 73 -7.83 -2.78 3.37
N VAL A 74 -7.51 -2.59 2.08
CA VAL A 74 -8.40 -1.94 1.10
C VAL A 74 -8.49 -2.81 -0.14
N TRP A 75 -9.70 -2.96 -0.64
CA TRP A 75 -10.06 -3.69 -1.86
C TRP A 75 -10.87 -2.77 -2.78
N LEU A 76 -10.63 -2.87 -4.08
CA LEU A 76 -11.65 -2.47 -5.05
C LEU A 76 -12.85 -3.41 -4.91
N TRP A 77 -14.03 -2.96 -5.29
CA TRP A 77 -15.26 -3.76 -5.19
C TRP A 77 -15.10 -5.17 -5.80
N GLU A 78 -14.53 -5.24 -7.00
CA GLU A 78 -14.32 -6.50 -7.73
C GLU A 78 -13.31 -7.44 -7.05
N GLU A 79 -12.45 -6.92 -6.18
CA GLU A 79 -11.45 -7.69 -5.44
C GLU A 79 -11.93 -8.14 -4.06
N TRP A 80 -13.06 -7.60 -3.58
CA TRP A 80 -13.52 -7.86 -2.22
C TRP A 80 -14.20 -9.23 -2.11
N PRO A 81 -13.74 -10.13 -1.22
CA PRO A 81 -14.21 -11.51 -1.17
C PRO A 81 -15.68 -11.66 -0.73
N GLU A 82 -16.23 -10.68 -0.01
CA GLU A 82 -17.60 -10.71 0.51
C GLU A 82 -18.58 -9.90 -0.36
N ARG A 83 -18.20 -9.57 -1.60
CA ARG A 83 -19.07 -8.87 -2.55
C ARG A 83 -20.32 -9.68 -2.86
N TRP A 84 -21.45 -9.01 -2.97
CA TRP A 84 -22.77 -9.63 -3.13
C TRP A 84 -23.38 -9.46 -4.53
N GLY A 85 -22.59 -9.02 -5.50
CA GLY A 85 -23.06 -8.78 -6.87
C GLY A 85 -22.05 -8.04 -7.73
N ALA A 86 -22.46 -7.75 -8.96
CA ALA A 86 -21.77 -6.79 -9.83
C ALA A 86 -21.93 -5.36 -9.28
N ASP A 87 -21.13 -4.42 -9.79
CA ASP A 87 -21.04 -3.03 -9.34
C ASP A 87 -22.40 -2.37 -9.05
N CYS A 88 -22.61 -2.15 -7.76
CA CYS A 88 -23.81 -1.62 -7.16
C CYS A 88 -23.63 -0.17 -6.65
N GLY A 89 -22.57 0.56 -7.05
CA GLY A 89 -22.30 1.90 -6.51
C GLY A 89 -21.59 1.88 -5.16
N VAL A 90 -20.86 0.81 -4.85
CA VAL A 90 -19.78 0.82 -3.87
C VAL A 90 -18.53 0.52 -4.68
N ASP A 91 -17.57 1.44 -4.71
CA ASP A 91 -16.40 1.26 -5.57
C ASP A 91 -15.25 0.58 -4.83
N LEU A 92 -15.14 0.81 -3.51
CA LEU A 92 -14.16 0.16 -2.66
C LEU A 92 -14.78 -0.27 -1.32
N VAL A 93 -14.12 -1.25 -0.71
CA VAL A 93 -14.33 -1.58 0.70
C VAL A 93 -12.98 -1.55 1.39
N PHE A 94 -12.93 -1.01 2.61
CA PHE A 94 -11.78 -1.20 3.47
C PHE A 94 -12.17 -1.81 4.80
N ARG A 95 -11.24 -2.56 5.39
CA ARG A 95 -11.33 -3.04 6.76
C ARG A 95 -10.57 -2.06 7.65
N HIS A 96 -11.28 -1.49 8.60
CA HIS A 96 -10.71 -0.67 9.65
C HIS A 96 -9.97 -1.56 10.66
N LYS A 97 -8.96 -1.04 11.35
CA LYS A 97 -8.14 -1.82 12.30
C LYS A 97 -8.91 -2.38 13.51
N ASN A 98 -10.13 -1.90 13.76
CA ASN A 98 -11.05 -2.48 14.75
C ASN A 98 -11.85 -3.68 14.20
N GLY A 99 -11.62 -4.09 12.94
CA GLY A 99 -12.29 -5.20 12.27
C GLY A 99 -13.56 -4.83 11.50
N GLU A 100 -14.00 -3.57 11.53
CA GLU A 100 -15.22 -3.14 10.83
C GLU A 100 -14.99 -2.89 9.35
N HIS A 101 -16.02 -3.16 8.54
CA HIS A 101 -16.00 -2.87 7.11
C HIS A 101 -16.66 -1.52 6.80
N TRP A 102 -15.95 -0.74 6.00
CA TRP A 102 -16.34 0.56 5.51
C TRP A 102 -16.57 0.50 4.00
N ALA A 103 -17.73 0.95 3.55
CA ALA A 103 -18.01 1.09 2.13
C ALA A 103 -17.53 2.47 1.65
N VAL A 104 -16.89 2.51 0.49
CA VAL A 104 -16.37 3.74 -0.11
C VAL A 104 -16.98 3.94 -1.48
N GLN A 105 -17.38 5.16 -1.77
CA GLN A 105 -17.71 5.62 -3.12
C GLN A 105 -16.75 6.75 -3.49
N ALA A 106 -16.10 6.62 -4.65
CA ALA A 106 -15.15 7.54 -5.24
C ALA A 106 -15.81 8.27 -6.42
N LYS A 107 -16.20 9.54 -6.21
CA LYS A 107 -16.82 10.39 -7.23
C LYS A 107 -15.79 11.32 -7.87
N CYS A 108 -15.35 10.98 -9.09
CA CYS A 108 -14.47 11.82 -9.89
C CYS A 108 -15.27 12.71 -10.85
N TYR A 109 -15.74 13.85 -10.37
CA TYR A 109 -16.45 14.86 -11.19
C TYR A 109 -15.61 16.12 -11.38
N SER A 110 -16.10 17.05 -12.20
CA SER A 110 -15.54 18.40 -12.26
C SER A 110 -15.61 19.06 -10.86
N PRO A 111 -14.62 19.86 -10.44
CA PRO A 111 -14.72 20.67 -9.22
C PRO A 111 -15.95 21.58 -9.18
N ASP A 112 -16.47 21.95 -10.35
CA ASP A 112 -17.68 22.78 -10.49
C ASP A 112 -18.99 21.99 -10.45
N TYR A 113 -18.94 20.66 -10.42
CA TYR A 113 -20.13 19.81 -10.43
C TYR A 113 -20.73 19.68 -9.03
N ASP A 114 -22.04 19.91 -8.92
CA ASP A 114 -22.83 19.68 -7.71
C ASP A 114 -23.26 18.21 -7.61
N ILE A 115 -22.70 17.47 -6.63
CA ILE A 115 -23.15 16.11 -6.31
C ILE A 115 -24.61 16.16 -5.88
N THR A 116 -25.46 15.49 -6.65
CA THR A 116 -26.90 15.43 -6.45
C THR A 116 -27.29 14.28 -5.54
N LYS A 117 -28.54 14.29 -5.06
CA LYS A 117 -29.11 13.16 -4.31
C LYS A 117 -29.05 11.86 -5.13
N HIS A 118 -29.35 11.96 -6.43
CA HIS A 118 -29.33 10.82 -7.34
C HIS A 118 -27.93 10.18 -7.43
N ASP A 119 -26.86 10.99 -7.39
CA ASP A 119 -25.48 10.48 -7.46
C ASP A 119 -25.08 9.63 -6.25
N VAL A 120 -25.71 9.85 -5.09
CA VAL A 120 -25.43 9.13 -3.84
C VAL A 120 -26.47 8.06 -3.50
N ASP A 121 -27.67 8.10 -4.10
CA ASP A 121 -28.77 7.19 -3.75
C ASP A 121 -28.38 5.71 -3.88
N LYS A 122 -27.70 5.34 -4.98
CA LYS A 122 -27.25 3.97 -5.23
C LYS A 122 -26.27 3.50 -4.15
N PHE A 123 -25.28 4.34 -3.82
CA PHE A 123 -24.30 4.08 -2.77
C PHE A 123 -24.95 3.87 -1.41
N LEU A 124 -25.86 4.76 -1.01
CA LEU A 124 -26.53 4.69 0.28
C LEU A 124 -27.39 3.43 0.41
N SER A 125 -28.13 3.09 -0.64
CA SER A 125 -28.95 1.87 -0.69
C SER A 125 -28.09 0.61 -0.59
N GLU A 126 -27.02 0.51 -1.37
CA GLU A 126 -26.27 -0.73 -1.52
C GLU A 126 -25.32 -1.01 -0.34
N SER A 127 -24.78 0.05 0.26
CA SER A 127 -24.02 -0.05 1.51
C SER A 127 -24.92 -0.24 2.75
N ASN A 128 -26.25 -0.29 2.60
CA ASN A 128 -27.17 -0.55 3.71
C ASN A 128 -27.27 -2.04 4.09
N ARG A 129 -26.11 -2.66 4.37
CA ARG A 129 -26.02 -4.08 4.75
C ARG A 129 -25.39 -4.29 6.12
N PRO A 130 -25.83 -5.26 6.94
CA PRO A 130 -25.34 -5.43 8.32
C PRO A 130 -23.81 -5.51 8.47
N LEU A 131 -23.12 -6.04 7.45
CA LEU A 131 -21.67 -6.16 7.38
C LEU A 131 -20.94 -4.81 7.30
N ILE A 132 -21.53 -3.82 6.63
CA ILE A 132 -20.97 -2.47 6.50
C ILE A 132 -21.40 -1.63 7.70
N LYS A 133 -20.44 -1.04 8.42
CA LYS A 133 -20.72 -0.21 9.61
C LYS A 133 -20.68 1.27 9.31
N HIS A 134 -19.81 1.68 8.41
CA HIS A 134 -19.56 3.08 8.09
C HIS A 134 -19.41 3.27 6.58
N ARG A 135 -19.55 4.53 6.15
CA ARG A 135 -19.48 4.93 4.75
C ARG A 135 -18.53 6.10 4.58
N LEU A 136 -17.78 6.08 3.50
CA LEU A 136 -16.90 7.16 3.10
C LEU A 136 -17.21 7.57 1.66
N LEU A 137 -17.72 8.80 1.48
CA LEU A 137 -17.92 9.42 0.18
C LEU A 137 -16.70 10.31 -0.11
N ILE A 138 -15.89 9.91 -1.08
CA ILE A 138 -14.71 10.66 -1.52
C ILE A 138 -15.05 11.32 -2.85
N ALA A 139 -14.82 12.63 -2.96
CA ALA A 139 -15.19 13.41 -4.14
C ALA A 139 -14.11 14.41 -4.54
N THR A 140 -13.99 14.66 -5.84
CA THR A 140 -13.12 15.71 -6.42
C THR A 140 -13.82 17.06 -6.55
N THR A 141 -14.83 17.31 -5.72
CA THR A 141 -15.62 18.56 -5.66
C THR A 141 -16.07 18.81 -4.23
N ASP A 142 -16.10 20.09 -3.84
CA ASP A 142 -16.67 20.52 -2.56
C ASP A 142 -18.18 20.78 -2.64
N ARG A 143 -18.72 20.80 -3.87
CA ARG A 143 -20.12 21.07 -4.13
C ARG A 143 -20.95 19.81 -3.96
N ILE A 144 -21.51 19.65 -2.77
CA ILE A 144 -22.55 18.66 -2.50
C ILE A 144 -23.86 19.42 -2.32
N GLY A 145 -24.85 19.13 -3.18
CA GLY A 145 -26.15 19.78 -3.14
C GLY A 145 -26.88 19.55 -1.82
N THR A 146 -27.73 20.50 -1.42
CA THR A 146 -28.42 20.47 -0.11
C THR A 146 -29.16 19.15 0.13
N ASN A 147 -29.88 18.64 -0.87
CA ASN A 147 -30.61 17.38 -0.76
C ASN A 147 -29.67 16.17 -0.57
N ALA A 148 -28.50 16.18 -1.24
CA ALA A 148 -27.49 15.15 -1.08
C ALA A 148 -26.85 15.18 0.32
N LYS A 149 -26.59 16.38 0.87
CA LYS A 149 -26.13 16.54 2.25
C LYS A 149 -27.16 16.00 3.23
N GLN A 150 -28.41 16.44 3.12
CA GLN A 150 -29.50 16.02 4.00
C GLN A 150 -29.71 14.51 4.00
N VAL A 151 -29.72 13.86 2.82
CA VAL A 151 -29.92 12.40 2.77
C VAL A 151 -28.75 11.64 3.40
N CYS A 152 -27.51 12.12 3.23
CA CYS A 152 -26.32 11.54 3.87
C CYS A 152 -26.34 11.72 5.39
N ASP A 153 -26.70 12.92 5.86
CA ASP A 153 -26.74 13.25 7.29
C ASP A 153 -27.89 12.53 8.03
N ALA A 154 -28.97 12.18 7.31
CA ALA A 154 -30.12 11.45 7.85
C ALA A 154 -29.93 9.92 7.89
N GLN A 155 -28.77 9.39 7.45
CA GLN A 155 -28.51 7.95 7.49
C GLN A 155 -28.22 7.47 8.92
N GLU A 156 -28.75 6.31 9.28
CA GLU A 156 -28.37 5.64 10.54
C GLU A 156 -26.88 5.27 10.56
N LYS A 157 -26.35 4.77 9.44
CA LYS A 157 -24.92 4.53 9.30
C LYS A 157 -24.22 5.82 8.85
N PRO A 158 -23.23 6.32 9.62
CA PRO A 158 -22.56 7.57 9.30
C PRO A 158 -21.93 7.58 7.91
N VAL A 159 -22.09 8.71 7.21
CA VAL A 159 -21.44 8.99 5.93
C VAL A 159 -20.40 10.08 6.14
N ILE A 160 -19.13 9.69 6.16
CA ILE A 160 -18.02 10.64 6.16
C ILE A 160 -17.86 11.15 4.73
N ARG A 161 -17.60 12.45 4.58
CA ARG A 161 -17.36 13.11 3.30
C ARG A 161 -15.92 13.59 3.27
N PHE A 162 -15.17 13.20 2.25
CA PHE A 162 -13.83 13.67 1.96
C PHE A 162 -13.87 14.37 0.59
N GLN A 163 -13.63 15.67 0.58
CA GLN A 163 -13.89 16.53 -0.57
C GLN A 163 -12.58 17.07 -1.18
N LEU A 164 -12.68 17.95 -2.17
CA LEU A 164 -11.53 18.51 -2.86
C LEU A 164 -10.64 19.30 -1.89
N ALA A 165 -11.22 20.16 -1.07
CA ALA A 165 -10.48 20.94 -0.07
C ALA A 165 -9.80 20.06 0.99
N ASP A 166 -10.31 18.84 1.23
CA ASP A 166 -9.63 17.89 2.11
C ASP A 166 -8.34 17.39 1.47
N PHE A 167 -8.36 17.00 0.18
CA PHE A 167 -7.15 16.61 -0.55
C PHE A 167 -6.10 17.74 -0.55
N GLU A 168 -6.51 18.98 -0.77
CA GLU A 168 -5.60 20.13 -0.80
C GLU A 168 -4.94 20.41 0.57
N ARG A 169 -5.56 19.97 1.67
CA ARG A 169 -5.02 20.15 3.03
C ARG A 169 -4.09 19.03 3.47
N VAL A 170 -4.14 17.86 2.84
CA VAL A 170 -3.29 16.74 3.23
C VAL A 170 -1.83 17.06 2.90
N ALA A 171 -0.95 16.92 3.89
CA ALA A 171 0.50 16.96 3.69
C ALA A 171 1.00 15.61 3.11
N LEU A 172 0.58 15.30 1.89
CA LEU A 172 0.94 14.09 1.15
C LEU A 172 1.50 14.50 -0.22
N ASP A 173 2.62 13.89 -0.61
CA ASP A 173 3.12 14.01 -1.98
C ASP A 173 2.25 13.16 -2.90
N TYR A 174 1.39 13.82 -3.67
CA TYR A 174 0.55 13.12 -4.65
C TYR A 174 1.42 12.53 -5.77
N PRO A 175 0.98 11.44 -6.43
CA PRO A 175 1.64 10.96 -7.63
C PRO A 175 1.42 11.94 -8.77
N ALA A 176 2.45 12.19 -9.59
CA ALA A 176 2.34 13.13 -10.71
C ALA A 176 1.28 12.71 -11.76
N ASN A 177 1.00 11.42 -11.89
CA ASN A 177 -0.06 10.89 -12.74
C ASN A 177 -0.49 9.47 -12.33
N PHE A 178 -1.54 8.96 -12.98
CA PHE A 178 -2.04 7.61 -12.74
C PHE A 178 -0.98 6.50 -12.92
N ALA A 179 -0.07 6.62 -13.89
CA ALA A 179 0.98 5.63 -14.11
C ALA A 179 2.07 5.66 -13.02
N ALA A 180 2.24 6.78 -12.34
CA ALA A 180 3.16 6.96 -11.23
C ALA A 180 2.60 6.45 -9.89
N LEU A 181 1.31 6.09 -9.82
CA LEU A 181 0.80 5.38 -8.66
C LEU A 181 1.65 4.13 -8.43
N PRO A 182 2.07 3.84 -7.18
CA PRO A 182 2.70 2.58 -6.85
C PRO A 182 1.76 1.44 -7.23
N GLN A 183 1.91 0.94 -8.46
CA GLN A 183 1.21 -0.24 -8.90
C GLN A 183 1.73 -1.30 -7.98
N GLY A 184 0.86 -1.80 -7.10
CA GLY A 184 1.14 -2.92 -6.23
C GLY A 184 1.40 -4.17 -7.07
N LYS A 185 2.48 -4.19 -7.85
CA LYS A 185 3.22 -5.40 -8.09
C LYS A 185 3.64 -5.83 -6.71
N ARG A 186 2.86 -6.77 -6.15
CA ARG A 186 3.29 -7.61 -5.04
C ARG A 186 4.77 -7.86 -5.31
N LYS A 187 5.68 -7.37 -4.44
CA LYS A 187 7.08 -7.84 -4.46
C LYS A 187 6.94 -9.34 -4.63
N ALA A 188 7.50 -9.90 -5.70
CA ALA A 188 7.45 -11.34 -5.92
C ALA A 188 7.73 -11.95 -4.54
N ARG A 189 6.80 -12.76 -4.03
CA ARG A 189 7.02 -13.41 -2.73
C ARG A 189 8.44 -13.94 -2.85
N PRO A 190 9.39 -13.55 -1.96
CA PRO A 190 10.73 -14.08 -2.06
C PRO A 190 10.53 -15.58 -2.21
N THR A 191 11.04 -16.12 -3.32
CA THR A 191 10.98 -17.56 -3.53
C THR A 191 11.47 -18.16 -2.22
N PRO A 192 10.74 -19.10 -1.61
CA PRO A 192 11.28 -19.83 -0.48
C PRO A 192 12.70 -20.20 -0.87
N TYR A 193 13.67 -19.83 -0.03
CA TYR A 193 15.04 -20.27 -0.27
C TYR A 193 14.95 -21.79 -0.36
N ASP A 194 15.24 -22.31 -1.55
CA ASP A 194 15.02 -23.69 -1.96
C ASP A 194 16.17 -24.60 -1.49
N GLY A 195 17.21 -24.00 -0.91
CA GLY A 195 18.27 -24.68 -0.18
C GLY A 195 18.02 -24.65 1.33
N GLN A 196 18.41 -25.72 2.01
CA GLN A 196 18.78 -25.62 3.41
C GLN A 196 20.23 -25.08 3.39
N HIS A 197 20.53 -24.00 4.13
CA HIS A 197 21.92 -23.52 4.17
C HIS A 197 22.83 -24.63 4.74
N ASP A 198 24.10 -24.71 4.33
CA ASP A 198 25.02 -25.76 4.77
C ASP A 198 25.04 -25.94 6.30
N HIS A 199 25.02 -24.84 7.05
CA HIS A 199 24.99 -24.85 8.52
C HIS A 199 23.69 -25.43 9.11
N GLN A 200 22.58 -25.37 8.38
CA GLN A 200 21.30 -25.97 8.77
C GLN A 200 21.31 -27.48 8.50
N ILE A 201 21.87 -27.93 7.37
CA ILE A 201 22.06 -29.35 7.06
C ILE A 201 22.97 -30.00 8.11
N GLU A 202 24.08 -29.35 8.43
CA GLU A 202 25.02 -29.79 9.47
C GLU A 202 24.35 -29.88 10.84
N ALA A 203 23.56 -28.86 11.21
CA ALA A 203 22.83 -28.86 12.47
C ALA A 203 21.82 -30.02 12.58
N VAL A 204 21.06 -30.30 11.52
CA VAL A 204 20.12 -31.44 11.50
C VAL A 204 20.87 -32.76 11.63
N ALA A 205 21.95 -32.95 10.87
CA ALA A 205 22.74 -34.18 10.91
C ALA A 205 23.35 -34.42 12.30
N ALA A 206 23.92 -33.38 12.92
CA ALA A 206 24.53 -33.46 14.25
C ALA A 206 23.49 -33.77 15.34
N VAL A 207 22.30 -33.16 15.27
CA VAL A 207 21.19 -33.45 16.21
C VAL A 207 20.69 -34.88 16.02
N ALA A 208 20.45 -35.32 14.78
CA ALA A 208 20.00 -36.67 14.49
C ALA A 208 21.00 -37.73 14.97
N GLN A 209 22.30 -37.48 14.82
CA GLN A 209 23.34 -38.38 15.33
C GLN A 209 23.42 -38.38 16.86
N GLY A 210 23.36 -37.21 17.50
CA GLY A 210 23.41 -37.11 18.96
C GLY A 210 22.23 -37.81 19.65
N LEU A 211 21.03 -37.65 19.09
CA LEU A 211 19.80 -38.26 19.62
C LEU A 211 19.74 -39.79 19.44
N GLN A 212 20.64 -40.41 18.69
CA GLN A 212 20.74 -41.88 18.65
C GLN A 212 21.27 -42.47 19.96
N THR A 213 22.01 -41.67 20.75
CA THR A 213 22.71 -42.14 21.95
C THR A 213 22.32 -41.38 23.22
N ALA A 214 21.56 -40.30 23.10
CA ALA A 214 21.13 -39.47 24.21
C ALA A 214 19.66 -39.04 24.04
N ASP A 215 18.89 -39.11 25.12
CA ASP A 215 17.47 -38.72 25.13
C ASP A 215 17.25 -37.19 25.08
N ARG A 216 18.32 -36.40 25.26
CA ARG A 216 18.27 -34.93 25.29
C ARG A 216 19.54 -34.35 24.67
N GLY A 217 19.37 -33.22 23.99
CA GLY A 217 20.46 -32.42 23.43
C GLY A 217 20.08 -30.95 23.32
N GLN A 218 21.07 -30.08 23.15
CA GLN A 218 20.86 -28.63 23.00
C GLN A 218 21.41 -28.17 21.65
N LEU A 219 20.54 -27.56 20.84
CA LEU A 219 20.92 -26.89 19.59
C LEU A 219 21.06 -25.38 19.85
N ILE A 220 22.29 -24.86 19.77
CA ILE A 220 22.56 -23.44 19.92
C ILE A 220 22.82 -22.84 18.54
N MET A 221 21.99 -21.88 18.12
CA MET A 221 22.25 -21.11 16.90
C MET A 221 21.96 -19.62 17.13
N ALA A 222 22.69 -18.76 16.40
CA ALA A 222 22.54 -17.31 16.49
C ALA A 222 21.14 -16.83 16.05
N CYS A 223 20.75 -15.62 16.44
CA CYS A 223 19.48 -15.02 16.00
C CYS A 223 19.51 -14.78 14.48
N GLY A 224 18.45 -15.16 13.77
CA GLY A 224 18.37 -15.01 12.31
C GLY A 224 18.93 -16.17 11.46
N THR A 225 19.54 -17.21 12.05
CA THR A 225 20.12 -18.34 11.29
C THR A 225 19.12 -19.46 10.96
N GLY A 226 17.83 -19.25 11.24
CA GLY A 226 16.77 -20.21 10.94
C GLY A 226 16.57 -21.33 11.97
N LYS A 227 16.79 -21.08 13.26
CA LYS A 227 16.50 -22.05 14.35
C LYS A 227 15.15 -22.73 14.21
N THR A 228 14.10 -21.93 14.01
CA THR A 228 12.72 -22.43 13.85
C THR A 228 12.56 -23.30 12.60
N TYR A 229 13.29 -23.01 11.53
CA TYR A 229 13.26 -23.79 10.30
C TYR A 229 14.00 -25.13 10.45
N VAL A 230 15.11 -25.15 11.19
CA VAL A 230 15.90 -26.37 11.48
C VAL A 230 15.17 -27.35 12.40
N THR A 231 14.23 -26.87 13.21
CA THR A 231 13.46 -27.70 14.15
C THR A 231 12.17 -28.30 13.56
N LEU A 232 11.78 -27.92 12.35
CA LEU A 232 10.60 -28.48 11.65
C LEU A 232 10.96 -29.80 10.96
#